data_AF-A0A850QP70-F1
#
_entry.id   AF-A0A850QP70-F1
#
_cell.length_a   1.000
_cell.length_b   1.000
_cell.length_c   1.000
_cell.angle_alpha   90.00
_cell.angle_beta   90.00
_cell.angle_gamma   90.00
#
_symmetry.space_group_name_H-M   'P 1'
#
loop_
_entity.id
_entity.type
_entity.pdbx_description
1 polymer ?
#
loop_
_entity_poly.entity_id
_entity_poly.type
_entity_poly.pdbx_seq_one_letter_code
_entity_poly.pdbx_strand_id
1 'polypeptide(L)'
;MKCLSHQSLILFSVGLLITTQIKASSSLEQDPNLYRHYYAAHEIQTYQSDTKQWSTEQASDCLSLTQGPNHTVQFSLVLFATNSHVCAMEGSGIWVGDTIRYLPTPEVREEAPNCELEINVTQDDISLSDIGGACREFYCGIKANIDQARFIRTHTTEQECRLVSD
;
A
#
# COMPACT_ATOMS: atom_id res chain seq x y z
N MET A 1 21.32 -66.96 -37.75
CA MET A 1 20.48 -65.77 -38.03
C MET A 1 19.44 -65.65 -36.92
N LYS A 2 19.43 -64.47 -36.26
CA LYS A 2 18.41 -63.87 -35.36
C LYS A 2 18.08 -64.64 -34.06
N CYS A 3 18.60 -64.26 -32.88
CA CYS A 3 18.37 -63.06 -32.05
C CYS A 3 17.14 -63.15 -31.11
N LEU A 4 17.44 -63.13 -29.79
CA LEU A 4 16.90 -62.25 -28.72
C LEU A 4 15.40 -62.40 -28.39
N SER A 5 14.90 -62.11 -27.18
CA SER A 5 15.39 -61.84 -25.83
C SER A 5 14.10 -61.62 -25.02
N HIS A 6 14.07 -62.04 -23.76
CA HIS A 6 13.07 -61.62 -22.76
C HIS A 6 12.85 -60.11 -22.75
N GLN A 7 11.63 -59.65 -22.46
CA GLN A 7 11.41 -58.39 -21.75
C GLN A 7 10.06 -58.39 -21.00
N SER A 8 10.17 -58.29 -19.68
CA SER A 8 9.09 -58.02 -18.73
C SER A 8 8.50 -56.63 -18.94
N LEU A 9 7.17 -56.54 -18.96
CA LEU A 9 6.45 -55.28 -18.87
C LEU A 9 6.41 -54.80 -17.41
N ILE A 10 7.21 -53.78 -17.10
CA ILE A 10 7.07 -52.99 -15.88
C ILE A 10 6.09 -51.85 -16.22
N LEU A 11 4.88 -51.91 -15.64
CA LEU A 11 3.97 -50.76 -15.62
C LEU A 11 4.55 -49.69 -14.69
N PHE A 12 5.05 -48.60 -15.25
CA PHE A 12 5.27 -47.37 -14.49
C PHE A 12 3.96 -46.59 -14.42
N SER A 13 3.28 -46.69 -13.30
CA SER A 13 2.26 -45.74 -12.87
C SER A 13 2.91 -44.38 -12.66
N VAL A 14 2.75 -43.48 -13.63
CA VAL A 14 3.16 -42.07 -13.51
C VAL A 14 2.20 -41.40 -12.54
N GLY A 15 2.65 -41.25 -11.29
CA GLY A 15 2.01 -40.41 -10.30
C GLY A 15 2.03 -38.97 -10.77
N LEU A 16 0.84 -38.41 -10.99
CA LEU A 16 0.63 -37.01 -11.30
C LEU A 16 1.00 -36.19 -10.04
N LEU A 17 2.23 -35.67 -10.00
CA LEU A 17 2.64 -34.66 -9.03
C LEU A 17 1.81 -33.40 -9.31
N ILE A 18 0.80 -33.17 -8.48
CA ILE A 18 0.09 -31.89 -8.43
C ILE A 18 1.08 -30.91 -7.81
N THR A 19 1.81 -30.20 -8.67
CA THR A 19 2.53 -28.99 -8.26
C THR A 19 1.49 -27.98 -7.83
N THR A 20 1.34 -27.80 -6.51
CA THR A 20 0.67 -26.64 -5.93
C THR A 20 1.33 -25.39 -6.51
N GLN A 21 0.65 -24.74 -7.43
CA GLN A 21 1.05 -23.47 -8.00
C GLN A 21 1.21 -22.47 -6.85
N ILE A 22 2.44 -22.09 -6.55
CA ILE A 22 2.73 -20.88 -5.78
C ILE A 22 2.06 -19.76 -6.58
N LYS A 23 1.04 -19.13 -5.99
CA LYS A 23 0.30 -18.04 -6.62
C LYS A 23 1.32 -17.04 -7.15
N ALA A 24 1.37 -16.87 -8.48
CA ALA A 24 2.32 -15.97 -9.10
C ALA A 24 2.18 -14.58 -8.44
N SER A 25 3.28 -14.07 -7.91
CA SER A 25 3.41 -12.68 -7.48
C SER A 25 2.90 -11.78 -8.61
N SER A 26 2.07 -10.78 -8.27
CA SER A 26 1.45 -9.92 -9.28
C SER A 26 2.53 -9.18 -10.06
N SER A 27 2.27 -8.85 -11.33
CA SER A 27 3.22 -8.06 -12.13
C SER A 27 3.53 -6.70 -11.48
N LEU A 28 2.60 -6.20 -10.65
CA LEU A 28 2.76 -4.95 -9.90
C LEU A 28 3.73 -5.09 -8.71
N GLU A 29 3.73 -6.23 -8.01
CA GLU A 29 4.71 -6.49 -6.95
C GLU A 29 6.16 -6.45 -7.47
N GLN A 30 6.37 -6.88 -8.71
CA GLN A 30 7.68 -6.91 -9.35
C GLN A 30 8.03 -5.63 -10.11
N ASP A 31 7.14 -4.63 -10.14
CA ASP A 31 7.37 -3.39 -10.86
C ASP A 31 8.39 -2.50 -10.11
N PRO A 32 9.62 -2.34 -10.62
CA PRO A 32 10.63 -1.53 -9.93
C PRO A 32 10.26 -0.04 -9.88
N ASN A 33 9.33 0.42 -10.73
CA ASN A 33 8.87 1.81 -10.72
C ASN A 33 7.76 2.08 -9.71
N LEU A 34 7.25 1.05 -9.03
CA LEU A 34 6.26 1.20 -7.97
C LEU A 34 6.88 1.68 -6.63
N TYR A 35 8.14 1.35 -6.39
CA TYR A 35 8.79 1.62 -5.10
C TYR A 35 9.45 2.99 -5.11
N ARG A 36 8.64 4.04 -4.94
CA ARG A 36 9.01 5.46 -5.01
C ARG A 36 8.22 6.29 -4.00
N HIS A 37 8.47 7.60 -3.98
CA HIS A 37 7.62 8.57 -3.33
C HIS A 37 6.69 9.21 -4.35
N TYR A 38 5.41 9.24 -4.03
CA TYR A 38 4.34 9.82 -4.82
C TYR A 38 3.81 11.07 -4.14
N TYR A 39 3.39 12.04 -4.93
CA TYR A 39 2.74 13.25 -4.41
C TYR A 39 1.41 13.50 -5.11
N ALA A 40 0.48 14.09 -4.35
CA ALA A 40 -0.79 14.58 -4.89
C ALA A 40 -1.03 16.00 -4.38
N ALA A 41 -0.87 16.98 -5.26
CA ALA A 41 -1.14 18.37 -4.94
C ALA A 41 -2.65 18.65 -4.99
N HIS A 42 -3.17 19.35 -3.98
CA HIS A 42 -4.56 19.78 -3.93
C HIS A 42 -4.70 21.05 -3.09
N GLU A 43 -5.90 21.61 -3.09
CA GLU A 43 -6.25 22.74 -2.23
C GLU A 43 -6.85 22.22 -0.92
N ILE A 44 -6.52 22.89 0.18
CA ILE A 44 -7.21 22.76 1.47
C ILE A 44 -7.77 24.11 1.88
N GLN A 45 -8.81 24.08 2.71
CA GLN A 45 -9.37 25.29 3.29
C GLN A 45 -8.97 25.40 4.76
N THR A 46 -8.52 26.58 5.19
CA THR A 46 -8.13 26.84 6.57
C THR A 46 -8.94 28.01 7.11
N TYR A 47 -9.51 27.86 8.30
CA TYR A 47 -10.25 28.94 8.94
C TYR A 47 -9.31 29.88 9.70
N GLN A 48 -9.26 31.13 9.28
CA GLN A 48 -8.45 32.18 9.90
C GLN A 48 -9.24 32.85 11.03
N SER A 49 -8.85 32.57 12.27
CA SER A 49 -9.59 33.04 13.45
C SER A 49 -9.57 34.57 13.62
N ASP A 50 -8.47 35.22 13.19
CA ASP A 50 -8.28 36.67 13.30
C ASP A 50 -9.21 37.45 12.36
N THR A 51 -9.34 36.99 11.12
CA THR A 51 -10.16 37.64 10.09
C THR A 51 -11.58 37.06 10.01
N LYS A 52 -11.85 35.93 10.66
CA LYS A 52 -13.10 35.15 10.58
C LYS A 52 -13.45 34.75 9.15
N GLN A 53 -12.43 34.42 8.36
CA GLN A 53 -12.57 34.06 6.94
C GLN A 53 -11.88 32.72 6.65
N TRP A 54 -12.31 32.06 5.58
CA TRP A 54 -11.63 30.89 5.04
C TRP A 54 -10.55 31.33 4.06
N SER A 55 -9.33 30.81 4.23
CA SER A 55 -8.26 30.84 3.23
C SER A 55 -8.21 29.52 2.47
N THR A 56 -7.80 29.58 1.20
CA THR A 56 -7.42 28.40 0.42
C THR A 56 -5.90 28.33 0.38
N GLU A 57 -5.36 27.17 0.67
CA GLU A 57 -3.92 26.91 0.77
C GLU A 57 -3.58 25.69 -0.10
N GLN A 58 -2.42 25.73 -0.76
CA GLN A 58 -1.90 24.57 -1.47
C GLN A 58 -1.33 23.58 -0.47
N ALA A 59 -1.75 22.33 -0.57
CA ALA A 59 -1.16 21.20 0.14
C ALA A 59 -0.67 20.16 -0.86
N SER A 60 0.22 19.29 -0.39
CA SER A 60 0.69 18.14 -1.16
C SER A 60 0.75 16.92 -0.26
N ASP A 61 -0.15 15.97 -0.53
CA ASP A 61 -0.10 14.65 0.07
C ASP A 61 1.13 13.90 -0.43
N CYS A 62 1.61 12.94 0.37
CA CYS A 62 2.76 12.12 0.06
C CYS A 62 2.52 10.66 0.46
N LEU A 63 2.82 9.74 -0.46
CA LEU A 63 2.86 8.30 -0.21
C LEU A 63 4.22 7.74 -0.64
N SER A 64 4.94 7.12 0.29
CA SER A 64 6.17 6.40 0.03
C SER A 64 5.91 4.91 0.02
N LEU A 65 6.39 4.20 -1.01
CA LEU A 65 6.43 2.75 -1.04
C LEU A 65 7.87 2.29 -1.21
N THR A 66 8.34 1.41 -0.33
CA THR A 66 9.68 0.83 -0.38
C THR A 66 9.60 -0.69 -0.29
N GLN A 67 10.35 -1.39 -1.13
CA GLN A 67 10.41 -2.83 -1.06
C GLN A 67 11.06 -3.28 0.25
N GLY A 68 10.34 -4.11 1.01
CA GLY A 68 10.79 -4.70 2.27
C GLY A 68 11.31 -6.13 2.10
N PRO A 69 11.80 -6.74 3.18
CA PRO A 69 12.20 -8.15 3.18
C PRO A 69 10.96 -9.05 3.00
N ASN A 70 11.17 -10.29 2.53
CA ASN A 70 10.13 -11.32 2.48
C ASN A 70 8.82 -10.89 1.78
N HIS A 71 8.92 -10.19 0.64
CA HIS A 71 7.76 -9.72 -0.12
C HIS A 71 6.85 -8.72 0.62
N THR A 72 7.37 -8.07 1.67
CA THR A 72 6.67 -6.97 2.34
C THR A 72 6.90 -5.66 1.62
N VAL A 73 6.00 -4.71 1.83
CA VAL A 73 6.15 -3.33 1.39
C VAL A 73 6.15 -2.44 2.62
N GLN A 74 7.19 -1.64 2.79
CA GLN A 74 7.19 -0.57 3.78
C GLN A 74 6.51 0.64 3.16
N PHE A 75 5.66 1.32 3.92
CA PHE A 75 5.03 2.55 3.48
C PHE A 75 5.09 3.65 4.53
N SER A 76 5.07 4.88 4.05
CA SER A 76 4.86 6.09 4.85
C SER A 76 3.88 6.99 4.11
N LEU A 77 2.93 7.55 4.85
CA LEU A 77 1.81 8.33 4.37
C LEU A 77 1.75 9.65 5.13
N VAL A 78 1.63 10.75 4.41
CA VAL A 78 1.28 12.07 4.95
C VAL A 78 0.16 12.65 4.10
N LEU A 79 -1.01 12.89 4.72
CA LEU A 79 -2.15 13.52 4.05
C LEU A 79 -2.54 14.81 4.76
N PHE A 80 -2.92 15.82 3.99
CA PHE A 80 -3.39 17.09 4.48
C PHE A 80 -4.90 17.24 4.24
N ALA A 81 -5.60 17.76 5.23
CA ALA A 81 -7.03 18.03 5.17
C ALA A 81 -7.33 19.47 5.59
N THR A 82 -8.60 19.84 5.50
CA THR A 82 -9.14 21.14 5.93
C THR A 82 -8.64 21.51 7.34
N ASN A 83 -8.38 22.80 7.56
CA ASN A 83 -7.77 23.39 8.75
C ASN A 83 -6.37 22.82 9.06
N SER A 84 -5.63 22.45 8.01
CA SER A 84 -4.28 21.90 8.11
C SER A 84 -4.20 20.68 9.03
N HIS A 85 -5.29 19.90 9.13
CA HIS A 85 -5.26 18.62 9.80
C HIS A 85 -4.42 17.64 9.01
N VAL A 86 -3.65 16.81 9.71
CA VAL A 86 -2.68 15.92 9.10
C VAL A 86 -3.01 14.49 9.50
N CYS A 87 -3.04 13.59 8.52
CA CYS A 87 -2.88 12.16 8.74
C CYS A 87 -1.43 11.78 8.52
N ALA A 88 -0.80 11.10 9.47
CA ALA A 88 0.52 10.52 9.26
C ALA A 88 0.54 9.06 9.70
N MET A 89 0.94 8.15 8.82
CA MET A 89 0.97 6.72 9.09
C MET A 89 2.19 6.08 8.46
N GLU A 90 2.89 5.26 9.23
CA GLU A 90 4.00 4.43 8.73
C GLU A 90 3.74 2.98 9.10
N GLY A 91 4.19 2.06 8.23
CA GLY A 91 3.97 0.66 8.49
C GLY A 91 4.49 -0.26 7.42
N SER A 92 4.12 -1.53 7.57
CA SER A 92 4.44 -2.58 6.62
C SER A 92 3.16 -3.23 6.11
N GLY A 93 3.17 -3.72 4.88
CA GLY A 93 2.06 -4.47 4.31
C GLY A 93 2.52 -5.64 3.47
N ILE A 94 1.56 -6.48 3.08
CA ILE A 94 1.78 -7.62 2.19
C ILE A 94 0.88 -7.54 0.97
N TRP A 95 1.37 -8.07 -0.14
CA TRP A 95 0.60 -8.19 -1.36
C TRP A 95 -0.50 -9.25 -1.24
N VAL A 96 -1.70 -8.85 -1.64
CA VAL A 96 -2.87 -9.71 -1.84
C VAL A 96 -3.45 -9.36 -3.21
N GLY A 97 -2.89 -9.98 -4.27
CA GLY A 97 -3.21 -9.59 -5.65
C GLY A 97 -2.55 -8.26 -6.00
N ASP A 98 -3.36 -7.27 -6.35
CA ASP A 98 -2.92 -5.92 -6.72
C ASP A 98 -3.07 -4.90 -5.56
N THR A 99 -3.37 -5.41 -4.36
CA THR A 99 -3.57 -4.62 -3.15
C THR A 99 -2.48 -4.94 -2.14
N ILE A 100 -1.89 -3.91 -1.54
CA ILE A 100 -1.04 -4.05 -0.35
C ILE A 100 -1.94 -3.89 0.87
N ARG A 101 -2.00 -4.91 1.72
CA ARG A 101 -2.76 -4.88 2.98
C ARG A 101 -1.84 -4.58 4.15
N TYR A 102 -2.22 -3.60 4.97
CA TYR A 102 -1.48 -3.24 6.17
C TYR A 102 -1.37 -4.41 7.16
N LEU A 103 -0.17 -4.57 7.70
CA LEU A 103 0.17 -5.50 8.77
C LEU A 103 0.56 -4.70 10.02
N PRO A 104 -0.38 -4.51 10.97
CA PRO A 104 -0.06 -3.84 12.23
C PRO A 104 0.87 -4.70 13.08
N THR A 105 1.80 -4.03 13.79
CA THR A 105 2.58 -4.67 14.85
C THR A 105 1.66 -5.09 16.00
N PRO A 106 2.10 -5.98 16.91
CA PRO A 106 1.30 -6.35 18.07
C PRO A 106 0.86 -5.13 18.90
N GLU A 107 1.74 -4.15 19.09
CA GLU A 107 1.45 -2.93 19.84
C GLU A 107 0.36 -2.10 19.15
N VAL A 108 0.49 -1.84 17.85
CA VAL A 108 -0.54 -1.11 17.09
C VAL A 108 -1.87 -1.87 17.08
N ARG A 109 -1.84 -3.21 17.04
CA ARG A 109 -3.06 -4.01 17.07
C ARG A 109 -3.80 -3.92 18.41
N GLU A 110 -3.09 -3.69 19.51
CA GLU A 110 -3.73 -3.46 20.82
C GLU A 110 -4.37 -2.07 20.88
N GLU A 111 -3.71 -1.06 20.31
CA GLU A 111 -4.18 0.34 20.33
C GLU A 111 -5.26 0.66 19.28
N ALA A 112 -5.14 0.08 18.09
CA ALA A 112 -5.99 0.28 16.93
C ALA A 112 -6.44 -1.07 16.31
N PRO A 113 -7.18 -1.91 17.05
CA PRO A 113 -7.47 -3.31 16.66
C PRO A 113 -8.25 -3.46 15.36
N ASN A 114 -8.96 -2.41 14.92
CA ASN A 114 -9.78 -2.40 13.72
C ASN A 114 -9.16 -1.60 12.58
N CYS A 115 -7.93 -1.06 12.73
CA CYS A 115 -7.29 -0.31 11.65
C CYS A 115 -6.86 -1.26 10.52
N GLU A 116 -7.66 -1.26 9.46
CA GLU A 116 -7.44 -2.02 8.24
C GLU A 116 -7.23 -1.07 7.06
N LEU A 117 -5.96 -0.86 6.67
CA LEU A 117 -5.61 -0.06 5.51
C LEU A 117 -5.31 -0.95 4.29
N GLU A 118 -5.94 -0.64 3.17
CA GLU A 118 -5.62 -1.20 1.85
C GLU A 118 -5.02 -0.11 0.94
N ILE A 119 -3.90 -0.43 0.31
CA ILE A 119 -3.26 0.40 -0.73
C ILE A 119 -3.48 -0.33 -2.06
N ASN A 120 -4.44 0.13 -2.83
CA ASN A 120 -4.84 -0.47 -4.09
C ASN A 120 -3.98 0.10 -5.23
N VAL A 121 -3.22 -0.77 -5.89
CA VAL A 121 -2.29 -0.38 -6.95
C VAL A 121 -2.87 -0.77 -8.31
N THR A 122 -2.87 0.17 -9.24
CA THR A 122 -3.22 -0.08 -10.63
C THR A 122 -2.06 0.30 -11.55
N GLN A 123 -2.28 0.24 -12.87
CA GLN A 123 -1.28 0.72 -13.83
C GLN A 123 -1.08 2.24 -13.77
N ASP A 124 -2.14 3.00 -13.46
CA ASP A 124 -2.14 4.46 -13.60
C ASP A 124 -2.04 5.17 -12.24
N ASP A 125 -2.62 4.61 -11.19
CA ASP A 125 -2.73 5.24 -9.89
C ASP A 125 -2.69 4.26 -8.71
N ILE A 126 -2.49 4.84 -7.54
CA ILE A 126 -2.51 4.18 -6.24
C ILE A 126 -3.59 4.87 -5.41
N SER A 127 -4.49 4.10 -4.80
CA SER A 127 -5.55 4.63 -3.95
C SER A 127 -5.53 4.00 -2.56
N LEU A 128 -5.93 4.77 -1.56
CA LEU A 128 -6.00 4.34 -0.17
C LEU A 128 -7.44 4.08 0.26
N SER A 129 -7.63 3.01 1.03
CA SER A 129 -8.92 2.65 1.62
C SER A 129 -8.75 2.28 3.08
N ASP A 130 -9.39 3.04 3.96
CA ASP A 130 -9.49 2.77 5.40
C ASP A 130 -10.76 1.96 5.66
N ILE A 131 -10.62 0.63 5.68
CA ILE A 131 -11.74 -0.30 5.77
C ILE A 131 -12.38 -0.15 7.16
N GLY A 132 -13.67 0.21 7.17
CA GLY A 132 -14.38 0.52 8.41
C GLY A 132 -14.05 1.89 9.02
N GLY A 133 -13.08 2.62 8.48
CA GLY A 133 -12.78 4.00 8.88
C GLY A 133 -12.11 4.11 10.26
N ALA A 134 -11.38 3.08 10.68
CA ALA A 134 -10.77 2.99 12.01
C ALA A 134 -9.31 3.47 12.02
N CYS A 135 -8.59 3.42 10.90
CA CYS A 135 -7.23 3.95 10.85
C CYS A 135 -7.20 5.46 11.04
N ARG A 136 -8.18 6.20 10.48
CA ARG A 136 -8.27 7.66 10.69
C ARG A 136 -8.45 8.04 12.16
N GLU A 137 -9.14 7.24 12.97
CA GLU A 137 -9.36 7.57 14.38
C GLU A 137 -8.05 7.64 15.15
N PHE A 138 -7.07 6.83 14.74
CA PHE A 138 -5.76 6.76 15.36
C PHE A 138 -4.74 7.69 14.70
N TYR A 139 -4.72 7.75 13.36
CA TYR A 139 -3.66 8.43 12.61
C TYR A 139 -4.00 9.83 12.09
N CYS A 140 -5.27 10.25 12.10
CA CYS A 140 -5.75 11.49 11.46
C CYS A 140 -6.40 12.51 12.40
N GLY A 141 -6.62 12.15 13.67
CA GLY A 141 -7.50 12.92 14.55
C GLY A 141 -8.94 13.02 14.02
N ILE A 142 -9.74 13.92 14.60
CA ILE A 142 -11.21 13.97 14.38
C ILE A 142 -11.62 14.45 12.98
N LYS A 143 -10.74 15.09 12.21
CA LYS A 143 -11.13 15.88 11.02
C LYS A 143 -10.41 15.55 9.71
N ALA A 144 -9.42 14.67 9.71
CA ALA A 144 -8.78 14.20 8.48
C ALA A 144 -9.23 12.78 8.12
N ASN A 145 -9.19 12.44 6.84
CA ASN A 145 -9.63 11.16 6.31
C ASN A 145 -8.53 10.56 5.44
N ILE A 146 -8.36 9.24 5.51
CA ILE A 146 -7.42 8.49 4.65
C ILE A 146 -8.13 8.03 3.38
N ASP A 147 -9.39 7.67 3.52
CA ASP A 147 -10.18 7.11 2.43
C ASP A 147 -10.30 8.11 1.26
N GLN A 148 -10.15 7.59 0.03
CA GLN A 148 -10.15 8.33 -1.25
C GLN A 148 -8.86 9.08 -1.61
N ALA A 149 -7.84 9.09 -0.75
CA ALA A 149 -6.53 9.59 -1.15
C ALA A 149 -6.01 8.81 -2.37
N ARG A 150 -5.58 9.53 -3.40
CA ARG A 150 -5.21 8.98 -4.70
C ARG A 150 -3.96 9.64 -5.25
N PHE A 151 -3.04 8.81 -5.72
CA PHE A 151 -1.74 9.20 -6.23
C PHE A 151 -1.56 8.69 -7.65
N ILE A 152 -1.29 9.58 -8.60
CA ILE A 152 -0.98 9.17 -9.98
C ILE A 152 0.45 8.65 -10.02
N ARG A 153 0.68 7.48 -10.63
CA ARG A 153 1.98 6.78 -10.59
C ARG A 153 3.11 7.51 -11.32
N THR A 154 2.78 8.45 -12.20
CA THR A 154 3.76 9.31 -12.87
C THR A 154 4.12 10.57 -12.06
N HIS A 155 3.37 10.88 -10.99
CA HIS A 155 3.62 12.02 -10.12
C HIS A 155 4.50 11.59 -8.95
N THR A 156 5.80 11.50 -9.22
CA THR A 156 6.80 11.06 -8.24
C THR A 156 7.70 12.20 -7.78
N THR A 157 8.25 12.08 -6.57
CA THR A 157 9.22 13.01 -5.99
C THR A 157 10.42 12.25 -5.43
N GLU A 158 11.57 12.93 -5.32
CA GLU A 158 12.75 12.43 -4.60
C GLU A 158 12.70 12.83 -3.11
N GLN A 159 11.74 13.68 -2.72
CA GLN A 159 11.55 14.10 -1.34
C GLN A 159 10.87 12.97 -0.54
N GLU A 160 11.44 12.63 0.60
CA GLU A 160 10.83 11.66 1.51
C GLU A 160 9.51 12.20 2.08
N CYS A 161 8.53 11.31 2.26
CA CYS A 161 7.28 11.63 2.93
C CYS A 161 7.52 11.79 4.42
N ARG A 162 7.72 13.03 4.88
CA ARG A 162 7.88 13.37 6.30
C ARG A 162 7.12 14.64 6.60
N LEU A 163 6.62 14.73 7.83
CA LEU A 163 6.21 16.01 8.38
C LEU A 163 7.45 16.85 8.57
N VAL A 164 7.60 17.89 7.75
CA VAL A 164 8.57 18.95 8.02
C VAL A 164 7.97 19.74 9.18
N SER A 165 8.41 19.43 10.40
CA SER A 165 8.20 20.30 11.54
C SER A 165 9.18 21.46 11.41
N ASP A 166 8.66 22.64 11.06
CA ASP A 166 9.39 23.91 11.18
C ASP A 166 9.75 24.23 12.65
#